data_AF-A0A7S1NE97-F1
#
_entry.id   AF-A0A7S1NE97-F1
#
_cell.length_a   1.000
_cell.length_b   1.000
_cell.length_c   1.000
_cell.angle_alpha   90.00
_cell.angle_beta   90.00
_cell.angle_gamma   90.00
#
_symmetry.space_group_name_H-M   'P 1'
#
loop_
_entity.id
_entity.type
_entity.pdbx_description
1 polymer ?
#
loop_
_entity_poly.entity_id
_entity_poly.type
_entity_poly.pdbx_seq_one_letter_code
_entity_poly.pdbx_strand_id
1 'polypeptide(L)'
;PLRPKLAPQLPLCDPLPGPTACTSTGGMTILGPHLYLALEQPQGLIITKVLIGEDLAGNASVVVNHQPLEGVKAGSSVTAMGDDGLTGAIFVAAHTPGEPSILYKLNTTTLQPYGVVRMQSRGPFQEMVQGITVDPLLRRLYVLSAIGNQPMLITLLLYAVTSITPPLADTVGGTLIHVTGEGMTDSPNLRCH
;
A
#
# COMPACT_ATOMS: atom_id res chain seq x y z
N PRO A 1 -10.89 -54.17 2.66
CA PRO A 1 -9.77 -53.41 2.03
C PRO A 1 -10.18 -51.95 1.78
N LEU A 2 -9.78 -51.06 2.70
CA LEU A 2 -10.01 -49.62 2.62
C LEU A 2 -9.04 -49.02 1.57
N ARG A 3 -9.56 -48.34 0.54
CA ARG A 3 -8.75 -47.56 -0.39
C ARG A 3 -8.36 -46.23 0.28
N PRO A 4 -7.07 -45.83 0.29
CA PRO A 4 -6.69 -44.51 0.77
C PRO A 4 -7.14 -43.44 -0.22
N LYS A 5 -7.83 -42.43 0.28
CA LYS A 5 -8.21 -41.21 -0.45
C LYS A 5 -6.95 -40.35 -0.58
N LEU A 6 -6.53 -40.03 -1.80
CA LEU A 6 -5.47 -39.08 -2.08
C LEU A 6 -5.85 -37.71 -1.48
N ALA A 7 -4.96 -37.12 -0.68
CA ALA A 7 -5.09 -35.74 -0.22
C ALA A 7 -4.98 -34.77 -1.43
N PRO A 8 -5.68 -33.63 -1.42
CA PRO A 8 -5.54 -32.63 -2.48
C PRO A 8 -4.10 -32.11 -2.49
N GLN A 9 -3.44 -32.24 -3.65
CA GLN A 9 -2.11 -31.66 -3.86
C GLN A 9 -2.22 -30.13 -3.84
N LEU A 10 -1.51 -29.50 -2.91
CA LEU A 10 -1.26 -28.06 -2.93
C LEU A 10 -0.51 -27.70 -4.23
N PRO A 11 -0.82 -26.56 -4.88
CA PRO A 11 -0.13 -26.16 -6.09
C PRO A 11 1.36 -25.90 -5.80
N LEU A 12 2.23 -26.69 -6.43
CA LEU A 12 3.66 -26.45 -6.49
C LEU A 12 3.91 -25.10 -7.18
N CYS A 13 4.51 -24.15 -6.47
CA CYS A 13 5.13 -22.98 -7.09
C CYS A 13 6.48 -23.42 -7.69
N ASP A 14 6.62 -23.32 -9.01
CA ASP A 14 7.92 -23.49 -9.66
C ASP A 14 8.88 -22.34 -9.26
N PRO A 15 10.14 -22.63 -8.89
CA PRO A 15 11.10 -21.61 -8.50
C PRO A 15 11.74 -20.98 -9.74
N LEU A 16 11.17 -19.87 -10.22
CA LEU A 16 11.89 -18.95 -11.10
C LEU A 16 12.50 -17.80 -10.26
N PRO A 17 13.72 -17.35 -10.56
CA PRO A 17 14.37 -16.28 -9.82
C PRO A 17 13.81 -14.92 -10.25
N GLY A 18 12.87 -14.42 -9.45
CA GLY A 18 12.31 -13.07 -9.54
C GLY A 18 11.26 -12.88 -8.43
N PRO A 19 11.02 -11.65 -7.94
CA PRO A 19 10.00 -11.38 -6.93
C PRO A 19 8.62 -11.57 -7.58
N THR A 20 8.18 -12.81 -7.65
CA THR A 20 6.92 -13.21 -8.28
C THR A 20 5.85 -13.18 -7.20
N ALA A 21 4.93 -12.23 -7.32
CA ALA A 21 3.74 -12.12 -6.50
C ALA A 21 2.86 -13.37 -6.69
N CYS A 22 2.58 -14.08 -5.60
CA CYS A 22 1.69 -15.24 -5.64
C CYS A 22 0.24 -14.81 -5.85
N THR A 23 -0.42 -15.40 -6.84
CA THR A 23 -1.84 -15.27 -7.12
C THR A 23 -2.66 -16.26 -6.28
N SER A 24 -3.27 -15.78 -5.19
CA SER A 24 -4.61 -16.22 -4.71
C SER A 24 -5.03 -15.34 -3.54
N THR A 25 -5.97 -14.42 -3.77
CA THR A 25 -6.81 -13.68 -2.78
C THR A 25 -6.15 -13.03 -1.55
N GLY A 26 -4.82 -12.92 -1.54
CA GLY A 26 -4.06 -12.21 -0.53
C GLY A 26 -2.73 -11.74 -1.11
N GLY A 27 -2.55 -10.42 -1.21
CA GLY A 27 -1.28 -9.84 -1.61
C GLY A 27 -0.23 -10.11 -0.53
N MET A 28 0.89 -10.72 -0.91
CA MET A 28 2.06 -10.89 -0.04
C MET A 28 3.19 -10.02 -0.59
N THR A 29 3.82 -9.23 0.27
CA THR A 29 5.03 -8.51 -0.10
C THR A 29 6.05 -8.57 1.03
N ILE A 30 7.30 -8.87 0.66
CA ILE A 30 8.45 -8.94 1.57
C ILE A 30 9.28 -7.69 1.31
N LEU A 31 9.42 -6.84 2.33
CA LEU A 31 10.04 -5.52 2.20
C LEU A 31 10.96 -5.28 3.41
N GLY A 32 12.27 -5.49 3.22
CA GLY A 32 13.26 -5.45 4.31
C GLY A 32 13.07 -6.58 5.33
N PRO A 33 13.14 -6.32 6.66
CA PRO A 33 12.86 -7.31 7.71
C PRO A 33 11.35 -7.50 7.98
N HIS A 34 10.49 -6.95 7.12
CA HIS A 34 9.05 -6.93 7.30
C HIS A 34 8.36 -7.69 6.18
N LEU A 35 7.49 -8.64 6.57
CA LEU A 35 6.59 -9.33 5.67
C LEU A 35 5.20 -8.74 5.87
N TYR A 36 4.57 -8.27 4.81
CA TYR A 36 3.19 -7.79 4.83
C TYR A 36 2.29 -8.77 4.09
N LEU A 37 1.20 -9.16 4.73
CA LEU A 37 0.18 -10.08 4.22
C LEU A 37 -1.17 -9.38 4.22
N ALA A 38 -1.81 -9.32 3.07
CA ALA A 38 -3.22 -8.98 2.96
C ALA A 38 -4.05 -10.24 2.97
N LEU A 39 -5.05 -10.30 3.85
CA LEU A 39 -5.97 -11.43 3.97
C LEU A 39 -7.39 -10.91 3.74
N GLU A 40 -8.07 -11.47 2.75
CA GLU A 40 -9.49 -11.25 2.54
C GLU A 40 -10.29 -11.97 3.64
N GLN A 41 -11.22 -11.26 4.27
CA GLN A 41 -12.16 -11.80 5.24
C GLN A 41 -13.61 -11.46 4.85
N PRO A 42 -14.61 -12.22 5.34
CA PRO A 42 -16.02 -11.95 5.05
C PRO A 42 -16.49 -10.54 5.44
N GLN A 43 -15.80 -9.90 6.39
CA GLN A 43 -16.13 -8.58 6.91
C GLN A 43 -15.28 -7.44 6.32
N GLY A 44 -14.27 -7.75 5.49
CA GLY A 44 -13.36 -6.76 4.93
C GLY A 44 -11.95 -7.30 4.72
N LEU A 45 -10.99 -6.42 4.50
CA LEU A 45 -9.59 -6.80 4.29
C LEU A 45 -8.76 -6.53 5.54
N ILE A 46 -7.93 -7.49 5.94
CA ILE A 46 -6.96 -7.34 7.02
C ILE A 46 -5.56 -7.26 6.43
N ILE A 47 -4.81 -6.22 6.81
CA ILE A 47 -3.37 -6.17 6.60
C ILE A 47 -2.68 -6.66 7.87
N THR A 48 -1.77 -7.58 7.66
CA THR A 48 -0.96 -8.20 8.69
C THR A 48 0.49 -7.84 8.44
N LYS A 49 1.14 -7.19 9.40
CA LYS A 49 2.60 -7.02 9.41
C LYS A 49 3.20 -8.13 10.25
N VAL A 50 4.15 -8.84 9.67
CA VAL A 50 4.95 -9.89 10.28
C VAL A 50 6.37 -9.37 10.37
N LEU A 51 6.83 -9.11 11.59
CA LEU A 51 8.24 -8.82 11.86
C LEU A 51 9.00 -10.14 11.98
N ILE A 52 10.06 -10.31 11.19
CA ILE A 52 11.03 -11.39 11.40
C ILE A 52 12.25 -10.73 12.03
N GLY A 53 12.31 -10.74 13.36
CA GLY A 53 13.47 -10.25 14.11
C GLY A 53 14.31 -11.42 14.59
N GLU A 54 15.63 -11.35 14.43
CA GLU A 54 16.56 -12.17 15.19
C GLU A 54 16.95 -11.39 16.46
N ASP A 55 16.74 -11.98 17.63
CA ASP A 55 17.38 -11.52 18.86
C ASP A 55 18.92 -11.62 18.70
N LEU A 56 19.68 -10.82 19.46
CA LEU A 56 21.13 -10.97 19.67
C LEU A 56 21.51 -12.41 20.09
N ALA A 57 20.56 -13.18 20.64
CA ALA A 57 20.70 -14.60 20.97
C ALA A 57 20.41 -15.57 19.80
N GLY A 58 20.10 -15.08 18.59
CA GLY A 58 19.76 -15.90 17.42
C GLY A 58 18.34 -16.50 17.44
N ASN A 59 17.48 -16.06 18.37
CA ASN A 59 16.10 -16.50 18.44
C ASN A 59 15.23 -15.66 17.49
N ALA A 60 14.60 -16.30 16.51
CA ALA A 60 13.62 -15.66 15.65
C ALA A 60 12.35 -15.37 16.46
N SER A 61 11.99 -14.09 16.58
CA SER A 61 10.70 -13.67 17.15
C SER A 61 9.79 -13.15 16.04
N VAL A 62 8.55 -13.64 16.04
CA VAL A 62 7.52 -13.24 15.08
C VAL A 62 6.50 -12.38 15.78
N VAL A 63 6.49 -11.08 15.48
CA VAL A 63 5.44 -10.17 15.94
C VAL A 63 4.45 -9.97 14.81
N VAL A 64 3.19 -10.29 15.07
CA VAL A 64 2.09 -10.18 14.12
C VAL A 64 1.16 -9.05 14.57
N ASN A 65 1.03 -8.01 13.76
CA ASN A 65 0.07 -6.93 13.99
C ASN A 65 -1.00 -6.96 12.91
N HIS A 66 -2.28 -6.92 13.31
CA HIS A 66 -3.43 -6.97 12.42
C HIS A 66 -4.22 -5.67 12.52
N GLN A 67 -4.54 -5.08 11.37
CA GLN A 67 -5.51 -3.99 11.30
C GLN A 67 -6.50 -4.23 10.15
N PRO A 68 -7.82 -4.12 10.42
CA PRO A 68 -8.79 -4.04 9.35
C PRO A 68 -8.59 -2.71 8.59
N LEU A 69 -8.62 -2.76 7.26
CA LEU A 69 -8.74 -1.52 6.48
C LEU A 69 -10.17 -1.02 6.55
N GLU A 70 -10.37 0.07 7.28
CA GLU A 70 -11.67 0.75 7.31
C GLU A 70 -12.08 1.24 5.92
N GLY A 71 -13.36 1.04 5.60
CA GLY A 71 -13.95 1.48 4.33
C GLY A 71 -13.68 0.57 3.12
N VAL A 72 -13.01 -0.58 3.31
CA VAL A 72 -12.91 -1.63 2.29
C VAL A 72 -14.17 -2.50 2.31
N LYS A 73 -14.81 -2.70 1.16
CA LYS A 73 -16.03 -3.53 1.06
C LYS A 73 -15.71 -5.01 1.21
N ALA A 74 -16.65 -5.79 1.74
CA ALA A 74 -16.56 -7.24 1.69
C ALA A 74 -16.44 -7.72 0.23
N GLY A 75 -15.58 -8.72 -0.01
CA GLY A 75 -15.27 -9.20 -1.37
C GLY A 75 -14.20 -8.39 -2.11
N SER A 76 -13.52 -7.46 -1.42
CA SER A 76 -12.37 -6.76 -2.00
C SER A 76 -11.10 -7.61 -1.89
N SER A 77 -10.29 -7.60 -2.95
CA SER A 77 -8.98 -8.26 -2.97
C SER A 77 -7.86 -7.23 -3.09
N VAL A 78 -6.69 -7.53 -2.52
CA VAL A 78 -5.48 -6.71 -2.75
C VAL A 78 -4.85 -7.12 -4.06
N THR A 79 -4.66 -6.14 -4.94
CA THR A 79 -4.10 -6.36 -6.28
C THR A 79 -2.64 -5.94 -6.40
N ALA A 80 -2.19 -5.00 -5.56
CA ALA A 80 -0.79 -4.59 -5.50
C ALA A 80 -0.46 -3.98 -4.13
N MET A 81 0.81 -4.07 -3.72
CA MET A 81 1.35 -3.40 -2.55
C MET A 81 2.74 -2.84 -2.84
N GLY A 82 3.11 -1.75 -2.17
CA GLY A 82 4.46 -1.18 -2.23
C GLY A 82 4.83 -0.46 -0.93
N ASP A 83 6.10 -0.45 -0.55
CA ASP A 83 6.57 0.20 0.68
C ASP A 83 7.49 1.38 0.38
N ASP A 84 7.32 2.43 1.17
CA ASP A 84 8.21 3.57 1.26
C ASP A 84 8.94 3.51 2.59
N GLY A 85 9.98 2.68 2.62
CA GLY A 85 10.82 2.46 3.80
C GLY A 85 11.52 3.72 4.32
N LEU A 86 11.52 4.83 3.57
CA LEU A 86 12.03 6.12 4.06
C LEU A 86 11.02 6.86 4.94
N THR A 87 9.72 6.82 4.64
CA THR A 87 8.70 7.53 5.44
C THR A 87 7.87 6.63 6.33
N GLY A 88 8.08 5.33 6.26
CA GLY A 88 7.27 4.37 7.00
C GLY A 88 5.83 4.37 6.48
N ALA A 89 5.67 4.38 5.16
CA ALA A 89 4.38 4.30 4.51
C ALA A 89 4.28 3.03 3.66
N ILE A 90 3.18 2.29 3.76
CA ILE A 90 2.85 1.21 2.85
C ILE A 90 1.62 1.57 2.03
N PHE A 91 1.70 1.30 0.73
CA PHE A 91 0.64 1.51 -0.24
C PHE A 91 -0.02 0.17 -0.54
N VAL A 92 -1.34 0.14 -0.49
CA VAL A 92 -2.15 -1.06 -0.72
C VAL A 92 -3.24 -0.71 -1.72
N ALA A 93 -3.23 -1.35 -2.89
CA ALA A 93 -4.34 -1.27 -3.82
C ALA A 93 -5.35 -2.38 -3.51
N ALA A 94 -6.56 -2.00 -3.16
CA ALA A 94 -7.70 -2.90 -3.05
C ALA A 94 -8.61 -2.75 -4.26
N HIS A 95 -9.18 -3.85 -4.73
CA HIS A 95 -10.13 -3.88 -5.82
C HIS A 95 -11.38 -4.66 -5.43
N THR A 96 -12.54 -4.04 -5.63
CA THR A 96 -13.84 -4.69 -5.49
C THR A 96 -14.40 -4.91 -6.90
N PRO A 97 -14.87 -6.13 -7.24
CA PRO A 97 -15.51 -6.36 -8.53
C PRO A 97 -16.63 -5.36 -8.81
N GLY A 98 -16.58 -4.72 -9.97
CA GLY A 98 -17.57 -3.71 -10.38
C GLY A 98 -17.27 -2.28 -9.94
N GLU A 99 -16.20 -2.06 -9.16
CA GLU A 99 -15.78 -0.73 -8.69
C GLU A 99 -14.32 -0.43 -9.08
N PRO A 100 -13.93 0.84 -9.18
CA PRO A 100 -12.54 1.18 -9.44
C PRO A 100 -11.69 0.83 -8.21
N SER A 101 -10.42 0.49 -8.45
CA SER A 101 -9.47 0.24 -7.37
C SER A 101 -9.33 1.45 -6.44
N ILE A 102 -9.03 1.17 -5.17
CA ILE A 102 -8.72 2.18 -4.17
C ILE A 102 -7.31 1.90 -3.67
N LEU A 103 -6.46 2.91 -3.75
CA LEU A 103 -5.11 2.89 -3.21
C LEU A 103 -5.13 3.50 -1.80
N TYR A 104 -4.81 2.69 -0.80
CA TYR A 104 -4.68 3.11 0.59
C TYR A 104 -3.23 3.36 0.93
N LYS A 105 -2.99 4.40 1.73
CA LYS A 105 -1.71 4.72 2.33
C LYS A 105 -1.81 4.46 3.82
N LEU A 106 -1.02 3.51 4.32
CA LEU A 106 -1.04 3.07 5.71
C LEU A 106 0.30 3.37 6.38
N ASN A 107 0.26 3.65 7.68
CA ASN A 107 1.49 3.81 8.47
C ASN A 107 2.13 2.44 8.70
N THR A 108 3.42 2.27 8.45
CA THR A 108 4.09 0.95 8.56
C THR A 108 4.19 0.43 9.99
N THR A 109 3.97 1.28 10.99
CA THR A 109 4.04 0.93 12.42
C THR A 109 2.66 0.61 12.97
N THR A 110 1.68 1.50 12.76
CA THR A 110 0.32 1.33 13.29
C THR A 110 -0.60 0.57 12.35
N LEU A 111 -0.25 0.44 11.06
CA LEU A 111 -1.10 -0.04 9.97
C LEU A 111 -2.41 0.74 9.78
N GLN A 112 -2.55 1.90 10.42
CA GLN A 112 -3.73 2.73 10.26
C GLN A 112 -3.69 3.48 8.93
N PRO A 113 -4.81 3.52 8.19
CA PRO A 113 -4.92 4.31 6.97
C PRO A 113 -4.89 5.81 7.29
N TYR A 114 -4.12 6.57 6.54
CA TYR A 114 -4.06 8.03 6.65
C TYR A 114 -4.15 8.75 5.31
N GLY A 115 -4.16 8.01 4.20
CA GLY A 115 -4.39 8.55 2.87
C GLY A 115 -5.13 7.56 1.97
N VAL A 116 -5.95 8.08 1.07
CA VAL A 116 -6.70 7.26 0.10
C VAL A 116 -6.70 7.97 -1.26
N VAL A 117 -6.37 7.23 -2.30
CA VAL A 117 -6.48 7.66 -3.70
C VAL A 117 -7.45 6.73 -4.42
N ARG A 118 -8.53 7.29 -4.95
CA ARG A 118 -9.54 6.52 -5.70
C ARG A 118 -9.19 6.55 -7.18
N MET A 119 -9.13 5.37 -7.80
CA MET A 119 -8.96 5.26 -9.24
C MET A 119 -10.26 5.66 -9.97
N GLN A 120 -10.18 5.87 -11.27
CA GLN A 120 -11.29 6.39 -12.05
C GLN A 120 -12.12 5.28 -12.71
N SER A 121 -13.33 5.64 -13.12
CA SER A 121 -14.15 4.84 -14.03
C SER A 121 -14.30 5.58 -15.36
N ARG A 122 -14.27 4.84 -16.47
CA ARG A 122 -14.51 5.39 -17.81
C ARG A 122 -15.56 4.54 -18.51
N GLY A 123 -16.81 5.00 -18.45
CA GLY A 123 -17.95 4.25 -18.98
C GLY A 123 -18.11 2.93 -18.22
N PRO A 124 -18.19 1.76 -18.89
CA PRO A 124 -18.30 0.46 -18.23
C PRO A 124 -16.98 -0.05 -17.65
N PHE A 125 -15.86 0.61 -17.98
CA PHE A 125 -14.54 0.15 -17.57
C PHE A 125 -14.17 0.75 -16.22
N GLN A 126 -13.82 -0.12 -15.28
CA GLN A 126 -13.27 0.25 -14.00
C GLN A 126 -11.75 0.18 -14.08
N GLU A 127 -11.09 1.19 -13.54
CA GLU A 127 -9.64 1.18 -13.44
C GLU A 127 -9.19 0.22 -12.33
N MET A 128 -8.31 -0.71 -12.70
CA MET A 128 -7.74 -1.70 -11.80
C MET A 128 -6.24 -1.46 -11.65
N VAL A 129 -5.75 -1.34 -10.42
CA VAL A 129 -4.31 -1.28 -10.16
C VAL A 129 -3.73 -2.68 -10.27
N GLN A 130 -2.68 -2.84 -11.07
CA GLN A 130 -1.97 -4.09 -11.32
C GLN A 130 -0.59 -4.12 -10.66
N GLY A 131 0.02 -2.96 -10.42
CA GLY A 131 1.35 -2.86 -9.82
C GLY A 131 1.58 -1.52 -9.16
N ILE A 132 2.42 -1.53 -8.13
CA ILE A 132 2.86 -0.33 -7.42
C ILE A 132 4.39 -0.40 -7.31
N THR A 133 5.06 0.69 -7.58
CA THR A 133 6.50 0.85 -7.35
C THR A 133 6.74 2.20 -6.71
N VAL A 134 7.45 2.20 -5.59
CA VAL A 134 7.85 3.43 -4.90
C VAL A 134 9.26 3.77 -5.34
N ASP A 135 9.46 5.02 -5.76
CA ASP A 135 10.77 5.63 -5.88
C ASP A 135 11.02 6.53 -4.67
N PRO A 136 11.78 6.05 -3.68
CA PRO A 136 12.02 6.78 -2.44
C PRO A 136 12.91 8.01 -2.65
N LEU A 137 13.78 8.01 -3.68
CA LEU A 137 14.70 9.11 -3.98
C LEU A 137 13.96 10.27 -4.64
N LEU A 138 13.11 9.97 -5.63
CA LEU A 138 12.31 10.97 -6.32
C LEU A 138 11.00 11.28 -5.62
N ARG A 139 10.68 10.55 -4.54
CA ARG A 139 9.42 10.63 -3.78
C ARG A 139 8.21 10.51 -4.70
N ARG A 140 8.23 9.49 -5.56
CA ARG A 140 7.19 9.21 -6.55
C ARG A 140 6.64 7.81 -6.34
N LEU A 141 5.34 7.68 -6.53
CA LEU A 141 4.67 6.40 -6.63
C LEU A 141 4.29 6.18 -8.08
N TYR A 142 4.85 5.13 -8.67
CA TYR A 142 4.45 4.64 -9.97
C TYR A 142 3.38 3.57 -9.78
N VAL A 143 2.19 3.84 -10.27
CA VAL A 143 1.05 2.93 -10.21
C VAL A 143 0.79 2.44 -11.63
N LEU A 144 1.00 1.15 -11.86
CA LEU A 144 0.58 0.49 -13.08
C LEU A 144 -0.90 0.15 -12.90
N SER A 145 -1.76 0.80 -13.67
CA SER A 145 -3.19 0.54 -13.72
C SER A 145 -3.61 0.06 -15.10
N ALA A 146 -4.82 -0.48 -15.20
CA ALA A 146 -5.45 -0.80 -16.47
C ALA A 146 -6.90 -0.33 -16.45
N ILE A 147 -7.33 0.30 -17.54
CA ILE A 147 -8.73 0.64 -17.78
C ILE A 147 -9.21 -0.11 -19.02
N GLY A 148 -10.08 -1.10 -18.79
CA GLY A 148 -10.35 -2.12 -19.81
C GLY A 148 -9.06 -2.88 -20.16
N ASN A 149 -8.69 -2.91 -21.43
CA ASN A 149 -7.49 -3.62 -21.92
C ASN A 149 -6.28 -2.70 -22.18
N GLN A 150 -6.33 -1.45 -21.69
CA GLN A 150 -5.25 -0.49 -21.90
C GLN A 150 -4.48 -0.28 -20.59
N PRO A 151 -3.21 -0.75 -20.51
CA PRO A 151 -2.36 -0.45 -19.37
C PRO A 151 -1.97 1.03 -19.38
N MET A 152 -1.91 1.62 -18.20
CA MET A 152 -1.56 3.02 -17.97
C MET A 152 -0.58 3.10 -16.80
N LEU A 153 0.44 3.94 -16.95
CA LEU A 153 1.36 4.26 -15.87
C LEU A 153 0.97 5.62 -15.27
N ILE A 154 0.47 5.60 -14.05
CA ILE A 154 0.17 6.80 -13.28
C ILE A 154 1.37 7.12 -12.39
N THR A 155 1.77 8.39 -12.36
CA THR A 155 2.77 8.89 -11.42
C THR A 155 2.08 9.76 -10.38
N LEU A 156 2.15 9.37 -9.11
CA LEU A 156 1.66 10.16 -7.98
C LEU A 156 2.85 10.73 -7.20
N LEU A 157 2.76 11.98 -6.80
CA LEU A 157 3.75 12.61 -5.93
C LEU A 157 3.49 12.21 -4.49
N LEU A 158 4.53 11.81 -3.76
CA LEU A 158 4.47 11.45 -2.34
C LEU A 158 4.68 12.65 -1.41
N TYR A 159 4.50 13.86 -1.94
CA TYR A 159 4.51 15.12 -1.22
C TYR A 159 3.06 15.61 -1.06
N ALA A 160 2.64 15.92 0.16
CA ALA A 160 1.30 16.45 0.41
C ALA A 160 1.32 17.46 1.54
N VAL A 161 0.76 18.65 1.34
CA VAL A 161 0.47 19.58 2.46
C VAL A 161 -0.82 19.11 3.12
N THR A 162 -0.80 18.87 4.43
CA THR A 162 -1.95 18.40 5.20
C THR A 162 -2.59 19.51 6.02
N SER A 163 -1.83 20.50 6.49
CA SER A 163 -2.38 21.66 7.19
C SER A 163 -1.46 22.89 7.11
N ILE A 164 -2.05 24.06 7.32
CA ILE A 164 -1.34 25.34 7.43
C ILE A 164 -1.91 26.07 8.64
N THR A 165 -1.03 26.49 9.56
CA THR A 165 -1.42 27.19 10.80
C THR A 165 -0.54 28.42 11.03
N PRO A 166 -1.10 29.62 11.23
CA PRO A 166 -2.53 29.94 11.17
C PRO A 166 -3.05 29.89 9.72
N PRO A 167 -4.33 29.51 9.49
CA PRO A 167 -4.93 29.47 8.15
C PRO A 167 -5.23 30.88 7.59
N LEU A 168 -5.14 31.90 8.45
CA LEU A 168 -5.34 33.30 8.11
C LEU A 168 -4.14 34.11 8.59
N ALA A 169 -3.69 35.03 7.75
CA ALA A 169 -2.62 35.97 8.06
C ALA A 169 -2.99 37.34 7.48
N ASP A 170 -2.42 38.40 8.04
CA ASP A 170 -2.59 39.75 7.51
C ASP A 170 -1.88 39.90 6.15
N THR A 171 -2.47 40.71 5.28
CA THR A 171 -1.93 41.13 3.99
C THR A 171 -0.58 41.85 4.08
N VAL A 172 -0.24 42.41 5.24
CA VAL A 172 1.06 43.05 5.51
C VAL A 172 2.23 42.04 5.51
N GLY A 173 1.93 40.75 5.66
CA GLY A 173 2.95 39.69 5.74
C GLY A 173 3.63 39.62 7.13
N GLY A 174 4.70 38.83 7.23
CA GLY A 174 5.47 38.65 8.48
C GLY A 174 4.89 37.62 9.47
N THR A 175 3.72 37.07 9.20
CA THR A 175 3.15 35.97 9.98
C THR A 175 3.93 34.68 9.73
N LEU A 176 4.48 34.08 10.80
CA LEU A 176 5.06 32.75 10.73
C LEU A 176 3.94 31.72 10.52
N ILE A 177 3.98 31.03 9.37
CA ILE A 177 3.09 29.91 9.09
C ILE A 177 3.82 28.59 9.34
N HIS A 178 3.11 27.65 9.94
CA HIS A 178 3.54 26.27 10.10
C HIS A 178 2.77 25.41 9.10
N VAL A 179 3.48 24.89 8.11
CA VAL A 179 2.94 23.98 7.10
C VAL A 179 3.25 22.56 7.56
N THR A 180 2.20 21.79 7.81
CA THR A 180 2.34 20.35 8.09
C THR A 180 2.04 19.59 6.81
N GLY A 181 2.77 18.49 6.59
CA GLY A 181 2.58 17.66 5.42
C GLY A 181 3.51 16.47 5.39
N GLU A 182 3.58 15.84 4.22
CA GLU A 182 4.31 14.62 3.97
C GLU A 182 5.36 14.86 2.89
N GLY A 183 6.49 14.16 3.01
CA GLY A 183 7.61 14.30 2.09
C GLY A 183 8.34 15.64 2.20
N MET A 184 8.05 16.47 3.20
CA MET A 184 8.78 17.72 3.43
C MET A 184 10.17 17.38 3.95
N THR A 185 11.18 17.52 3.10
CA THR A 185 12.59 17.42 3.48
C THR A 185 13.18 18.81 3.60
N ASP A 186 14.13 18.97 4.52
CA ASP A 186 14.94 20.19 4.58
C ASP A 186 15.66 20.36 3.22
N SER A 187 15.32 21.43 2.51
CA SER A 187 15.75 21.67 1.14
C SER A 187 15.87 23.17 0.89
N PRO A 188 17.00 23.64 0.33
CA PRO A 188 17.16 25.06 0.00
C PRO A 188 16.22 25.51 -1.13
N ASN A 189 15.55 24.57 -1.79
CA ASN A 189 14.60 24.81 -2.88
C ASN A 189 13.13 24.70 -2.44
N LEU A 190 12.85 24.45 -1.16
CA LEU A 190 11.49 24.48 -0.64
C LEU A 190 10.95 25.92 -0.76
N ARG A 191 9.89 26.11 -1.54
CA ARG A 191 9.25 27.41 -1.74
C ARG A 191 7.74 27.27 -1.56
N CYS A 192 7.18 28.09 -0.67
CA CYS A 192 5.75 28.34 -0.64
C CYS A 192 5.46 29.41 -1.70
N HIS A 193 4.52 29.13 -2.61
CA HIS A 193 4.05 30.07 -3.63
C HIS A 193 2.65 30.57 -3.28
#